data_AF-A0A972Y218-F1
#
_entry.id   AF-A0A972Y218-F1
#
_cell.length_a   1.000
_cell.length_b   1.000
_cell.length_c   1.000
_cell.angle_alpha   90.00
_cell.angle_beta   90.00
_cell.angle_gamma   90.00
#
_symmetry.space_group_name_H-M   'P 1'
#
loop_
_entity.id
_entity.type
_entity.pdbx_description
1 polymer ?
#
loop_
_entity_poly.entity_id
_entity_poly.type
_entity_poly.pdbx_seq_one_letter_code
_entity_poly.pdbx_strand_id
1 'polypeptide(L)' 'MLSVTQYKEEFLSYLNKTVQDREPINLYQPITYILSLGGKRMRPVLALMTADIFGEDYKEALDVATAIEVFHNFSLVH' A
#
# COMPACT_ATOMS: atom_id res chain seq x y z
N MET A 1 -7.85 -7.57 16.19
CA MET A 1 -8.40 -6.84 15.03
C MET A 1 -8.41 -5.34 15.24
N LEU A 2 -7.66 -4.64 14.39
CA LEU A 2 -7.63 -3.18 14.34
C LEU A 2 -8.88 -2.63 13.63
N SER A 3 -9.16 -1.35 13.81
CA SER A 3 -10.14 -0.63 12.99
C SER A 3 -9.61 -0.43 11.56
N VAL A 4 -10.53 -0.21 10.60
CA VAL A 4 -10.19 0.11 9.20
C VAL A 4 -9.22 1.30 9.11
N THR A 5 -9.41 2.32 9.94
CA THR A 5 -8.55 3.51 10.00
C THR A 5 -7.14 3.14 10.45
N GLN A 6 -7.01 2.32 11.49
CA GLN A 6 -5.70 1.87 11.99
C GLN A 6 -4.95 1.02 10.95
N TYR A 7 -5.63 0.09 10.27
CA TYR A 7 -5.01 -0.68 9.18
C TYR A 7 -4.52 0.23 8.05
N LYS A 8 -5.30 1.26 7.71
CA LYS A 8 -4.90 2.26 6.71
C LYS A 8 -3.66 3.04 7.16
N GLU A 9 -3.60 3.46 8.42
CA GLU A 9 -2.45 4.19 8.97
C GLU A 9 -1.17 3.35 8.98
N GLU A 10 -1.25 2.10 9.44
CA GLU A 10 -0.13 1.14 9.40
C GLU A 10 0.34 0.90 7.97
N PHE A 11 -0.60 0.67 7.04
CA PHE A 11 -0.28 0.52 5.61
C PHE A 11 0.42 1.75 5.03
N LEU A 12 -0.09 2.96 5.29
CA LEU A 12 0.51 4.20 4.77
C LEU A 12 1.92 4.42 5.35
N SER A 13 2.12 4.13 6.63
CA SER A 13 3.44 4.18 7.27
C SER A 13 4.42 3.22 6.60
N TYR A 14 3.97 2.01 6.28
CA TYR A 14 4.78 1.02 5.56
C TYR A 14 5.06 1.44 4.11
N LEU A 15 4.03 1.84 3.37
CA LEU A 15 4.13 2.26 1.96
C LEU A 15 5.16 3.39 1.79
N ASN A 16 5.11 4.41 2.64
CA ASN A 16 6.04 5.55 2.60
C ASN A 16 7.49 5.17 2.93
N LYS A 17 7.70 4.09 3.70
CA LYS A 17 9.05 3.56 3.96
C LYS A 17 9.57 2.76 2.78
N THR A 18 8.70 1.97 2.14
CA THR A 18 9.05 1.01 1.09
C THR A 18 9.22 1.67 -0.28
N VAL A 19 8.32 2.60 -0.62
CA VAL A 19 8.32 3.29 -1.92
C VAL A 19 9.10 4.59 -1.78
N GLN A 20 10.33 4.57 -2.27
CA GLN A 20 11.20 5.74 -2.31
C GLN A 20 11.65 6.01 -3.74
N ASP A 21 11.93 7.28 -4.03
CA ASP A 21 12.53 7.67 -5.29
C ASP A 21 13.90 7.03 -5.43
N ARG A 22 14.19 6.55 -6.65
CA ARG A 22 15.46 5.93 -7.03
C ARG A 22 15.89 6.52 -8.36
N GLU A 23 17.15 6.28 -8.72
CA GLU A 23 17.63 6.62 -10.06
C GLU A 23 17.15 5.57 -11.08
N PRO A 24 16.66 5.98 -12.27
CA PRO A 24 16.53 7.36 -12.73
C PRO A 24 15.28 8.08 -12.18
N ILE A 25 15.45 9.30 -11.66
CA ILE A 25 14.38 10.10 -11.03
C ILE A 25 13.13 10.21 -11.92
N ASN A 26 13.30 10.47 -13.22
CA ASN A 26 12.20 10.63 -14.17
C ASN A 26 11.30 9.38 -14.30
N LEU A 27 11.79 8.21 -13.90
CA LEU A 27 11.03 6.97 -13.90
C LEU A 27 10.31 6.72 -12.57
N TYR A 28 10.98 6.96 -11.45
CA TYR A 28 10.45 6.60 -10.12
C TYR A 28 9.60 7.71 -9.49
N GLN A 29 9.89 8.98 -9.76
CA GLN A 29 9.15 10.11 -9.21
C GLN A 29 7.67 10.14 -9.64
N PRO A 30 7.30 9.78 -10.89
CA PRO A 30 5.88 9.63 -11.24
C PRO A 30 5.15 8.55 -10.44
N ILE A 31 5.86 7.47 -10.07
CA ILE A 31 5.30 6.35 -9.30
C ILE A 31 5.03 6.80 -7.86
N THR A 32 5.99 7.45 -7.20
CA THR A 32 5.79 8.03 -5.86
C THR A 32 4.70 9.10 -5.89
N TYR A 33 4.66 9.94 -6.92
CA TYR A 33 3.62 10.94 -7.10
C TYR A 33 2.22 10.33 -7.16
N ILE A 34 1.96 9.37 -8.05
CA ILE A 34 0.61 8.79 -8.16
C ILE A 34 0.19 8.07 -6.88
N LEU A 35 1.12 7.36 -6.24
CA LEU A 35 0.88 6.73 -4.95
C LEU A 35 0.65 7.76 -3.84
N SER A 36 1.09 9.01 -3.96
CA SER A 36 0.85 10.07 -2.96
C SER A 36 -0.52 10.74 -3.07
N LEU A 37 -1.21 10.64 -4.21
CA LEU A 37 -2.51 11.29 -4.48
C LEU A 37 -3.65 10.83 -3.54
N GLY A 38 -3.39 9.83 -2.70
CA GLY A 38 -4.30 9.41 -1.65
C GLY A 38 -5.38 8.45 -2.14
N GLY A 39 -6.59 8.60 -1.61
CA GLY A 39 -7.71 7.70 -1.84
C GLY A 39 -8.09 6.85 -0.64
N LYS A 40 -9.07 5.96 -0.84
CA LYS A 40 -9.65 5.17 0.26
C LYS A 40 -8.72 4.05 0.75
N ARG A 41 -7.81 3.55 -0.10
CA ARG A 41 -6.91 2.41 0.19
C ARG A 41 -7.66 1.14 0.63
N MET A 42 -8.84 0.91 0.08
CA MET A 42 -9.66 -0.25 0.49
C MET A 42 -8.98 -1.59 0.17
N ARG A 43 -8.29 -1.70 -0.97
CA ARG A 43 -7.64 -2.95 -1.39
C ARG A 43 -6.52 -3.41 -0.44
N PRO A 44 -5.52 -2.58 -0.10
CA PRO A 44 -4.51 -2.97 0.86
C PRO A 44 -5.11 -3.23 2.24
N VAL A 45 -6.06 -2.41 2.70
CA VAL A 45 -6.72 -2.62 4.01
C VAL A 45 -7.46 -3.96 4.07
N LEU A 46 -8.18 -4.35 3.00
CA LEU A 46 -8.83 -5.65 2.94
C LEU A 46 -7.83 -6.80 2.98
N ALA A 47 -6.67 -6.67 2.35
CA ALA A 47 -5.61 -7.68 2.42
C ALA A 47 -5.10 -7.87 3.86
N LEU A 48 -4.82 -6.78 4.58
CA LEU A 48 -4.38 -6.81 5.98
C LEU A 48 -5.46 -7.41 6.91
N MET A 49 -6.72 -6.99 6.74
CA MET A 49 -7.84 -7.54 7.51
C MET A 49 -8.02 -9.03 7.23
N THR A 50 -7.81 -9.47 5.99
CA THR A 50 -7.94 -10.89 5.62
C THR A 50 -6.91 -11.74 6.38
N ALA A 51 -5.65 -11.31 6.43
CA ALA A 51 -4.62 -11.99 7.21
C ALA A 51 -5.02 -12.14 8.69
N ASP A 52 -5.45 -11.04 9.32
CA ASP A 52 -5.88 -11.03 10.74
C ASP A 52 -7.12 -11.92 10.99
N ILE A 53 -8.08 -11.99 10.05
CA ILE A 53 -9.26 -12.87 10.15
C ILE A 53 -8.87 -14.35 10.12
N PHE A 54 -7.83 -14.70 9.37
CA PHE A 54 -7.32 -16.07 9.31
C PHE A 54 -6.33 -16.40 10.44
N GLY A 55 -6.08 -15.47 11.35
CA GLY A 55 -5.22 -15.68 12.52
C GLY A 55 -3.74 -15.44 12.27
N GLU A 56 -3.38 -14.90 11.11
CA GLU A 56 -2.01 -14.52 10.75
C GLU A 56 -1.69 -13.09 11.22
N ASP A 57 -0.41 -12.77 11.44
CA ASP A 57 -0.01 -11.38 11.70
C ASP A 57 -0.19 -10.55 10.42
N TYR A 58 -1.08 -9.54 10.46
CA TYR A 58 -1.32 -8.65 9.34
C TYR A 58 -0.02 -7.99 8.82
N LYS A 59 1.02 -7.86 9.64
CA LYS A 59 2.30 -7.31 9.23
C LYS A 59 2.99 -8.15 8.15
N GLU A 60 2.79 -9.46 8.14
CA GLU A 60 3.29 -10.35 7.09
C GLU A 60 2.61 -10.09 5.75
N ALA A 61 1.39 -9.53 5.77
CA ALA A 61 0.65 -9.14 4.57
C ALA A 61 0.96 -7.71 4.08
N LEU A 62 1.85 -6.95 4.72
CA LEU A 62 2.17 -5.56 4.31
C LEU A 62 2.82 -5.49 2.93
N ASP A 63 3.68 -6.44 2.59
CA ASP A 63 4.29 -6.51 1.25
C ASP A 63 3.24 -6.82 0.17
N VAL A 64 2.34 -7.76 0.46
CA VAL A 64 1.23 -8.11 -0.43
C VAL A 64 0.28 -6.92 -0.61
N ALA A 65 -0.10 -6.25 0.48
CA ALA A 65 -0.93 -5.06 0.44
C ALA A 65 -0.30 -3.95 -0.41
N THR A 66 1.02 -3.77 -0.28
CA THR A 66 1.80 -2.80 -1.07
C THR A 66 1.80 -3.17 -2.55
N ALA A 67 2.08 -4.42 -2.90
CA ALA A 67 2.04 -4.90 -4.27
C ALA A 67 0.67 -4.69 -4.93
N ILE A 68 -0.42 -4.97 -4.20
CA ILE A 68 -1.79 -4.76 -4.67
C ILE A 68 -2.04 -3.28 -4.98
N GLU A 69 -1.62 -2.36 -4.10
CA GLU A 69 -1.84 -0.93 -4.29
C GLU A 69 -0.98 -0.36 -5.43
N VAL A 70 0.27 -0.81 -5.57
CA VAL A 70 1.14 -0.45 -6.70
C VAL A 70 0.52 -0.91 -8.01
N PHE A 71 0.06 -2.16 -8.08
CA PHE A 71 -0.60 -2.70 -9.26
C PHE A 71 -1.90 -1.95 -9.60
N HIS A 72 -2.70 -1.60 -8.58
CA HIS A 72 -3.90 -0.80 -8.78
C HIS A 72 -3.60 0.58 -9.36
N ASN A 73 -2.56 1.27 -8.87
CA ASN A 73 -2.20 2.59 -9.38
C ASN A 73 -1.59 2.50 -10.78
N PHE A 74 -0.84 1.43 -11.09
CA PHE A 74 -0.36 1.17 -12.44
C PHE A 74 -1.51 1.15 -13.47
N SER A 75 -2.63 0.48 -13.15
CA SER A 75 -3.80 0.43 -14.04
C SER A 75 -4.56 1.75 -14.20
N LEU A 76 -4.20 2.79 -13.45
CA LEU A 76 -4.79 4.14 -13.57
C LEU A 76 -3.91 5.08 -14.40
N VAL A 77 -2.62 4.77 -14.52
CA VAL A 77 -1.67 5.53 -15.35
C VAL A 77 -1.90 5.23 -16.84
N HIS A 78 -2.30 3.99 -17.15
CA HIS A 78 -2.59 3.51 -18.50
C HIS A 78 -4.05 3.78 -18.86
#